data_AF-A0A965ELZ7-F1
#
_entry.id   AF-A0A965ELZ7-F1
#
_cell.length_a   1.000
_cell.length_b   1.000
_cell.length_c   1.000
_cell.angle_alpha   90.00
_cell.angle_beta   90.00
_cell.angle_gamma   90.00
#
_symmetry.space_group_name_H-M   'P 1'
#
loop_
_entity.id
_entity.type
_entity.pdbx_description
1 polymer ?
#
loop_
_entity_poly.entity_id
_entity_poly.type
_entity_poly.pdbx_seq_one_letter_code
_entity_poly.pdbx_strand_id
1 'polypeptide(L)'
;MRSSINATTYRMVDQIESLEAEMKELDDTRLRRIGRSLSYRARSGEPPDDLLIETFAATREAGRRTLGMRHYDVQLLAGIALVHGSIVEMQTGEGKTLVATLPLVLYALAGRGAHLATVNDYLARRDAEWMEPIYNALGMSVGIIESEMDFDVRRTAYSKDVTYGTAKEFGFDFLKDRLMQRELKEGRVNLGATLTGAAQSGESKLLQRPYWFALVDEADNVLIDEARTPLIISSPDGEAGEREQRKAALFHFAYELAQDMTEDVHFEYDPQKRSAELLGVGRSTVRAAERPRLVDSVSMLEMYDAVELALRARIAFIRDRQYVVRDKEDGDGQEVVIIDEFTGRIAEGRSWRDGLHQAVEAKEGIEVKAGRGGHAARITIQDLFARWPHLAGMTGTIATSAGEIARTYDVGIAVVPTNRPAIRERLTPCVCRDYPEKLTKIVEDVKSVHTSGRPILIGTRSIDKSEDL
;
A
#
# COMPACT_ATOMS: atom_id res chain seq x y z
N MET A 1 -4.77 -27.75 -0.30
CA MET A 1 -3.36 -27.41 0.01
C MET A 1 -2.92 -28.25 1.20
N ARG A 2 -1.71 -28.84 1.18
CA ARG A 2 -1.11 -29.42 2.39
C ARG A 2 -0.63 -28.27 3.26
N SER A 3 -0.89 -28.32 4.56
CA SER A 3 -0.35 -27.34 5.52
C SER A 3 1.17 -27.30 5.42
N SER A 4 1.77 -26.12 5.52
CA SER A 4 3.24 -26.00 5.61
C SER A 4 3.78 -26.52 6.94
N ILE A 5 2.95 -26.60 7.98
CA ILE A 5 3.29 -27.27 9.24
C ILE A 5 3.15 -28.78 9.06
N ASN A 6 4.27 -29.49 9.19
CA ASN A 6 4.36 -30.93 8.99
C ASN A 6 5.35 -31.57 9.99
N ALA A 7 5.58 -32.89 9.88
CA ALA A 7 6.47 -33.62 10.80
C ALA A 7 7.91 -33.06 10.86
N THR A 8 8.43 -32.48 9.77
CA THR A 8 9.72 -31.79 9.76
C THR A 8 9.69 -30.53 10.61
N THR A 9 8.62 -29.74 10.53
CA THR A 9 8.43 -28.53 11.37
C THR A 9 8.47 -28.90 12.85
N TYR A 10 7.80 -29.98 13.27
CA TYR A 10 7.83 -30.45 14.66
C TYR A 10 9.23 -30.89 15.09
N ARG A 11 9.96 -31.63 14.25
CA ARG A 11 11.36 -32.01 14.55
C ARG A 11 12.27 -30.80 14.71
N MET A 12 12.08 -29.74 13.92
CA MET A 12 12.84 -28.50 14.07
C MET A 12 12.53 -27.81 15.40
N VAL A 13 11.27 -27.85 15.87
CA VAL A 13 10.91 -27.36 17.22
C VAL A 13 11.64 -28.16 18.30
N ASP A 14 11.68 -29.50 18.20
CA ASP A 14 12.43 -30.34 19.15
C ASP A 14 13.93 -30.01 19.17
N GLN A 15 14.52 -29.71 17.99
CA GLN A 15 15.90 -29.28 17.88
C GLN A 15 16.14 -27.91 18.55
N ILE A 16 15.24 -26.94 18.34
CA ILE A 16 15.30 -25.63 19.00
C ILE A 16 15.20 -25.81 20.52
N GLU A 17 14.28 -26.66 20.99
CA GLU A 17 14.10 -26.98 22.40
C GLU A 17 15.36 -27.59 23.02
N SER A 18 16.04 -28.48 22.30
CA SER A 18 17.26 -29.14 22.78
C SER A 18 18.40 -28.17 23.10
N LEU A 19 18.43 -26.98 22.47
CA LEU A 19 19.41 -25.93 22.73
C LEU A 19 19.07 -25.06 23.95
N GLU A 20 17.88 -25.20 24.55
CA GLU A 20 17.42 -24.30 25.61
C GLU A 20 18.34 -24.35 26.86
N ALA A 21 18.80 -25.54 27.24
CA ALA A 21 19.68 -25.70 28.41
C ALA A 21 21.00 -24.94 28.22
N GLU A 22 21.63 -25.08 27.05
CA GLU A 22 22.86 -24.36 26.70
C GLU A 22 22.61 -22.84 26.66
N MET A 23 21.52 -22.41 26.02
CA MET A 23 21.18 -20.98 25.90
C MET A 23 20.95 -20.31 27.26
N LYS A 24 20.36 -21.03 28.24
CA LYS A 24 20.15 -20.52 29.61
C LYS A 24 21.44 -20.28 30.38
N GLU A 25 22.51 -21.02 30.10
CA GLU A 25 23.80 -20.90 30.78
C GLU A 25 24.62 -19.69 30.29
N LEU A 26 24.26 -19.11 29.14
CA LEU A 26 24.97 -17.98 28.57
C LEU A 26 24.77 -16.71 29.41
N ASP A 27 25.76 -15.83 29.44
CA ASP A 27 25.55 -14.44 29.86
C ASP A 27 25.13 -13.58 28.65
N ASP A 28 24.72 -12.33 28.90
CA ASP A 28 24.22 -11.44 27.85
C ASP A 28 25.31 -11.08 26.82
N THR A 29 26.58 -11.10 27.23
CA THR A 29 27.71 -10.85 26.32
C THR A 29 27.90 -12.02 25.36
N ARG A 30 27.76 -13.25 25.84
CA ARG A 30 27.81 -14.48 25.05
C ARG A 30 26.61 -14.58 24.11
N LEU A 31 25.41 -14.27 24.57
CA LEU A 31 24.21 -14.26 23.71
C LEU A 31 24.36 -13.25 22.56
N ARG A 32 24.87 -12.05 22.84
CA ARG A 32 25.18 -11.05 21.81
C ARG A 32 26.29 -11.51 20.86
N ARG A 33 27.26 -12.28 21.34
CA ARG A 33 28.32 -12.89 20.51
C ARG A 33 27.74 -13.95 19.55
N ILE A 34 26.73 -14.72 19.97
CA ILE A 34 26.00 -15.63 19.07
C ILE A 34 25.33 -14.84 17.95
N GLY A 35 24.59 -13.77 18.27
CA GLY A 35 23.97 -12.91 17.26
C GLY A 35 24.98 -12.37 16.23
N ARG A 36 26.16 -11.93 16.68
CA ARG A 36 27.26 -11.50 15.79
C ARG A 36 27.83 -12.64 14.94
N SER A 37 27.99 -13.84 15.51
CA SER A 37 28.47 -15.03 14.80
C SER A 37 27.50 -15.44 13.69
N LEU A 38 26.21 -15.52 14.01
CA LEU A 38 25.14 -15.81 13.06
C LEU A 38 25.08 -14.74 11.95
N SER A 39 25.24 -13.47 12.30
CA SER A 39 25.26 -12.39 11.29
C SER A 39 26.46 -12.50 10.35
N TYR A 40 27.64 -12.87 10.86
CA TYR A 40 28.81 -13.11 10.02
C TYR A 40 28.59 -14.27 9.04
N ARG A 41 28.02 -15.39 9.52
CA ARG A 41 27.66 -16.56 8.71
C ARG A 41 26.64 -16.20 7.61
N ALA A 42 25.54 -15.53 7.98
CA ALA A 42 24.52 -15.07 7.03
C ALA A 42 25.10 -14.13 5.97
N ARG A 43 25.95 -13.17 6.36
CA ARG A 43 26.60 -12.24 5.42
C ARG A 43 27.63 -12.93 4.52
N SER A 44 28.18 -14.07 4.96
CA SER A 44 29.07 -14.92 4.17
C SER A 44 28.32 -15.81 3.16
N GLY A 45 26.99 -15.78 3.17
CA GLY A 45 26.14 -16.47 2.19
C GLY A 45 25.53 -17.79 2.68
N GLU A 46 25.63 -18.11 3.97
CA GLU A 46 24.92 -19.25 4.53
C GLU A 46 23.40 -19.03 4.46
N PRO A 47 22.61 -20.00 3.96
CA PRO A 47 21.19 -19.80 3.73
C PRO A 47 20.42 -19.68 5.06
N PRO A 48 19.28 -18.95 5.09
CA PRO A 48 18.49 -18.78 6.31
C PRO A 48 18.03 -20.08 6.96
N ASP A 49 17.76 -21.13 6.18
CA ASP A 49 17.28 -22.41 6.72
C ASP A 49 18.32 -23.11 7.60
N ASP A 50 19.60 -23.02 7.23
CA ASP A 50 20.72 -23.61 7.99
C ASP A 50 20.98 -22.86 9.31
N LEU A 51 20.61 -21.57 9.37
CA LEU A 51 20.76 -20.72 10.54
C LEU A 51 19.53 -20.72 11.45
N LEU A 52 18.42 -21.32 11.02
CA LEU A 52 17.11 -21.17 11.65
C LEU A 52 17.12 -21.63 13.10
N ILE A 53 17.61 -22.85 13.36
CA ILE A 53 17.52 -23.48 14.68
C ILE A 53 18.28 -22.67 15.74
N GLU A 54 19.54 -22.33 15.46
CA GLU A 54 20.38 -21.52 16.36
C GLU A 54 19.78 -20.12 16.57
N THR A 55 19.27 -19.50 15.50
CA THR A 55 18.67 -18.17 15.57
C THR A 55 17.41 -18.16 16.42
N PHE A 56 16.53 -19.16 16.25
CA PHE A 56 15.28 -19.25 16.99
C PHE A 56 15.54 -19.55 18.47
N ALA A 57 16.51 -20.41 18.79
CA ALA A 57 16.93 -20.66 20.16
C ALA A 57 17.49 -19.39 20.83
N ALA A 58 18.36 -18.64 20.14
CA ALA A 58 18.90 -17.38 20.64
C ALA A 58 17.82 -16.29 20.81
N THR A 59 16.87 -16.20 19.87
CA THR A 59 15.75 -15.25 19.93
C THR A 59 14.78 -15.57 21.06
N ARG A 60 14.47 -16.85 21.27
CA ARG A 60 13.66 -17.32 22.40
C ARG A 60 14.31 -16.98 23.74
N GLU A 61 15.62 -17.20 23.86
CA GLU A 61 16.35 -16.87 25.08
C GLU A 61 16.43 -15.35 25.31
N ALA A 62 16.60 -14.56 24.25
CA ALA A 62 16.52 -13.10 24.32
C ALA A 62 15.14 -12.65 24.84
N GLY A 63 14.04 -13.17 24.30
CA GLY A 63 12.68 -12.88 24.78
C GLY A 63 12.47 -13.24 26.24
N ARG A 64 12.98 -14.39 26.69
CA ARG A 64 12.91 -14.82 28.09
C ARG A 64 13.64 -13.84 29.01
N ARG A 65 14.83 -13.37 28.62
CA ARG A 65 15.66 -12.49 29.46
C ARG A 65 15.15 -11.06 29.52
N THR A 66 14.75 -10.51 28.37
CA THR A 66 14.47 -9.08 28.26
C THR A 66 13.01 -8.74 28.56
N LEU A 67 12.08 -9.62 28.17
CA LEU A 67 10.63 -9.39 28.33
C LEU A 67 9.98 -10.37 29.31
N GLY A 68 10.71 -11.38 29.81
CA GLY A 68 10.12 -12.46 30.59
C GLY A 68 9.22 -13.38 29.75
N MET A 69 9.34 -13.34 28.42
CA MET A 69 8.47 -14.06 27.48
C MET A 69 9.27 -15.11 26.72
N ARG A 70 9.07 -16.38 27.08
CA ARG A 70 9.60 -17.52 26.33
C ARG A 70 8.59 -17.92 25.26
N HIS A 71 9.03 -18.04 24.01
CA HIS A 71 8.16 -18.52 22.93
C HIS A 71 7.61 -19.93 23.25
N TYR A 72 6.32 -20.13 23.06
CA TYR A 72 5.69 -21.46 23.10
C TYR A 72 6.01 -22.27 21.84
N ASP A 73 5.79 -23.58 21.89
CA ASP A 73 6.14 -24.47 20.76
C ASP A 73 5.28 -24.16 19.53
N VAL A 74 4.01 -23.82 19.73
CA VAL A 74 3.12 -23.36 18.64
C VAL A 74 3.62 -22.07 18.00
N GLN A 75 4.27 -21.20 18.76
CA GLN A 75 4.87 -19.97 18.25
C GLN A 75 6.13 -20.25 17.43
N LEU A 76 6.93 -21.26 17.81
CA LEU A 76 8.05 -21.73 16.99
C LEU A 76 7.58 -22.39 15.69
N LEU A 77 6.51 -23.22 15.75
CA LEU A 77 5.90 -23.79 14.54
C LEU A 77 5.47 -22.70 13.56
N ALA A 78 4.82 -21.65 14.07
CA ALA A 78 4.44 -20.49 13.28
C ALA A 78 5.66 -19.78 12.68
N GLY A 79 6.70 -19.52 13.49
CA GLY A 79 7.95 -18.91 13.02
C GLY A 79 8.61 -19.70 11.89
N ILE A 80 8.67 -21.03 11.97
CA ILE A 80 9.25 -21.87 10.92
C ILE A 80 8.42 -21.76 9.64
N ALA A 81 7.09 -21.84 9.75
CA ALA A 81 6.20 -21.71 8.60
C ALA A 81 6.33 -20.32 7.93
N LEU A 82 6.53 -19.25 8.70
CA LEU A 82 6.81 -17.91 8.18
C LEU A 82 8.13 -17.87 7.41
N VAL A 83 9.20 -18.48 7.94
CA VAL A 83 10.50 -18.53 7.24
C VAL A 83 10.37 -19.25 5.89
N HIS A 84 9.53 -20.27 5.83
CA HIS A 84 9.22 -21.03 4.60
C HIS A 84 8.14 -20.39 3.72
N GLY A 85 7.91 -19.07 3.83
CA GLY A 85 7.08 -18.32 2.89
C GLY A 85 5.58 -18.60 3.01
N SER A 86 5.09 -18.89 4.23
CA SER A 86 3.67 -19.09 4.48
C SER A 86 3.01 -17.86 5.09
N ILE A 87 1.71 -17.71 4.85
CA ILE A 87 0.83 -16.92 5.71
C ILE A 87 0.25 -17.86 6.77
N VAL A 88 0.45 -17.50 8.04
CA VAL A 88 0.04 -18.31 9.19
C VAL A 88 -1.24 -17.76 9.83
N GLU A 89 -2.22 -18.63 10.06
CA GLU A 89 -3.37 -18.34 10.90
C GLU A 89 -3.03 -18.69 12.35
N MET A 90 -2.98 -17.66 13.20
CA MET A 90 -2.81 -17.76 14.64
C MET A 90 -3.96 -17.02 15.31
N GLN A 91 -4.72 -17.70 16.16
CA GLN A 91 -5.85 -17.08 16.84
C GLN A 91 -5.40 -15.84 17.65
N THR A 92 -6.29 -14.84 17.74
CA THR A 92 -6.02 -13.63 18.51
C THR A 92 -5.66 -13.99 19.96
N GLY A 93 -4.52 -13.47 20.43
CA GLY A 93 -3.98 -13.79 21.75
C GLY A 93 -2.89 -14.88 21.78
N GLU A 94 -2.63 -15.58 20.67
CA GLU A 94 -1.53 -16.56 20.57
C GLU A 94 -0.13 -15.92 20.51
N GLY A 95 -0.04 -14.58 20.51
CA GLY A 95 1.24 -13.85 20.60
C GLY A 95 1.95 -13.63 19.25
N LYS A 96 1.20 -13.27 18.20
CA LYS A 96 1.73 -12.93 16.86
C LYS A 96 2.92 -11.95 16.91
N THR A 97 2.83 -10.89 17.71
CA THR A 97 3.90 -9.89 17.87
C THR A 97 5.22 -10.50 18.33
N LEU A 98 5.18 -11.45 19.28
CA LEU A 98 6.38 -12.15 19.75
C LEU A 98 6.90 -13.15 18.70
N VAL A 99 5.99 -13.85 18.01
CA VAL A 99 6.34 -14.76 16.90
C VAL A 99 7.10 -14.02 15.80
N ALA A 100 6.69 -12.79 15.46
CA ALA A 100 7.28 -11.96 14.42
C ALA A 100 8.80 -11.78 14.58
N THR A 101 9.28 -11.73 15.82
CA THR A 101 10.71 -11.58 16.12
C THR A 101 11.56 -12.72 15.55
N LEU A 102 11.03 -13.94 15.46
CA LEU A 102 11.76 -15.11 15.00
C LEU A 102 12.24 -14.96 13.53
N PRO A 103 11.35 -14.79 12.53
CA PRO A 103 11.80 -14.59 11.15
C PRO A 103 12.47 -13.22 10.96
N LEU A 104 12.05 -12.16 11.68
CA LEU A 104 12.67 -10.84 11.53
C LEU A 104 14.14 -10.86 11.94
N VAL A 105 14.49 -11.48 13.08
CA VAL A 105 15.88 -11.68 13.48
C VAL A 105 16.61 -12.48 12.42
N LEU A 106 16.09 -13.64 12.00
CA LEU A 106 16.76 -14.51 11.04
C LEU A 106 17.11 -13.80 9.73
N TYR A 107 16.15 -13.12 9.11
CA TYR A 107 16.40 -12.43 7.84
C TYR A 107 17.22 -11.15 8.01
N ALA A 108 17.17 -10.49 9.17
CA ALA A 108 18.00 -9.33 9.48
C ALA A 108 19.50 -9.66 9.61
N LEU A 109 19.88 -10.89 9.96
CA LEU A 109 21.29 -11.32 10.11
C LEU A 109 22.14 -11.03 8.86
N ALA A 110 21.54 -11.14 7.68
CA ALA A 110 22.19 -10.87 6.39
C ALA A 110 22.55 -9.38 6.18
N GLY A 111 22.08 -8.48 7.05
CA GLY A 111 22.33 -7.04 6.95
C GLY A 111 21.64 -6.37 5.76
N ARG A 112 20.63 -7.02 5.17
CA ARG A 112 19.87 -6.53 4.00
C ARG A 112 18.57 -5.81 4.37
N GLY A 113 18.21 -5.79 5.66
CA GLY A 113 16.96 -5.23 6.18
C GLY A 113 15.83 -6.25 6.18
N ALA A 114 15.05 -6.29 7.27
CA ALA A 114 13.83 -7.09 7.39
C ALA A 114 12.66 -6.18 7.74
N HIS A 115 11.60 -6.18 6.93
CA HIS A 115 10.47 -5.27 7.11
C HIS A 115 9.28 -5.97 7.78
N LEU A 116 8.67 -5.31 8.75
CA LEU A 116 7.34 -5.68 9.25
C LEU A 116 6.33 -4.62 8.81
N ALA A 117 5.30 -5.06 8.09
CA ALA A 117 4.18 -4.23 7.67
C ALA A 117 2.96 -4.52 8.55
N THR A 118 2.38 -3.50 9.17
CA THR A 118 1.10 -3.58 9.90
C THR A 118 0.10 -2.56 9.35
N VAL A 119 -1.08 -2.46 9.97
CA VAL A 119 -2.22 -1.68 9.46
C VAL A 119 -2.19 -0.19 9.84
N ASN A 120 -1.50 0.19 10.92
CA ASN A 120 -1.41 1.59 11.36
C ASN A 120 -0.12 1.91 12.14
N ASP A 121 0.22 3.19 12.20
CA ASP A 121 1.46 3.71 12.81
C ASP A 121 1.54 3.41 14.31
N TYR A 122 0.41 3.45 15.02
CA TYR A 122 0.38 3.11 16.45
C TYR A 122 0.85 1.68 16.70
N LEU A 123 0.34 0.71 15.94
CA LEU A 123 0.77 -0.68 16.04
C LEU A 123 2.22 -0.85 15.63
N ALA A 124 2.66 -0.17 14.57
CA ALA A 124 4.05 -0.22 14.11
C ALA A 124 5.01 0.26 15.21
N ARG A 125 4.74 1.42 15.81
CA ARG A 125 5.55 1.97 16.90
C ARG A 125 5.50 1.09 18.14
N ARG A 126 4.30 0.74 18.62
CA ARG A 126 4.11 -0.10 19.81
C ARG A 126 4.88 -1.41 19.70
N ASP A 127 4.75 -2.11 18.58
CA ASP A 127 5.34 -3.43 18.42
C ASP A 127 6.86 -3.35 18.23
N ALA A 128 7.36 -2.31 17.55
CA ALA A 128 8.78 -2.05 17.45
C ALA A 128 9.41 -1.78 18.82
N GLU A 129 8.86 -0.84 19.60
CA GLU A 129 9.36 -0.47 20.93
C GLU A 129 9.24 -1.65 21.92
N TRP A 130 8.15 -2.40 21.85
CA TRP A 130 7.94 -3.55 22.73
C TRP A 130 8.93 -4.69 22.44
N MET A 131 9.24 -4.97 21.17
CA MET A 131 10.15 -6.04 20.78
C MET A 131 11.62 -5.61 20.67
N GLU A 132 11.91 -4.30 20.68
CA GLU A 132 13.26 -3.73 20.61
C GLU A 132 14.27 -4.38 21.56
N PRO A 133 13.94 -4.68 22.83
CA PRO A 133 14.88 -5.33 23.74
C PRO A 133 15.40 -6.69 23.22
N ILE A 134 14.58 -7.46 22.50
CA ILE A 134 14.97 -8.75 21.91
C ILE A 134 16.00 -8.53 20.79
N TYR A 135 15.72 -7.60 19.88
CA TYR A 135 16.64 -7.26 18.79
C TYR A 135 17.97 -6.73 19.32
N ASN A 136 17.93 -5.84 20.31
CA ASN A 136 19.11 -5.27 20.95
C ASN A 136 19.98 -6.32 21.66
N ALA A 137 19.37 -7.31 22.32
CA ALA A 137 20.10 -8.42 22.96
C ALA A 137 20.93 -9.24 21.96
N LEU A 138 20.45 -9.37 20.72
CA LEU A 138 21.15 -10.03 19.62
C LEU A 138 22.04 -9.08 18.80
N GLY A 139 22.10 -7.81 19.19
CA GLY A 139 22.95 -6.80 18.56
C GLY A 139 22.40 -6.21 17.26
N MET A 140 21.09 -6.28 17.05
CA MET A 140 20.38 -5.70 15.91
C MET A 140 19.77 -4.35 16.28
N SER A 141 19.57 -3.52 15.27
CA SER A 141 18.96 -2.20 15.39
C SER A 141 17.57 -2.17 14.76
N VAL A 142 16.67 -1.37 15.35
CA VAL A 142 15.27 -1.25 14.91
C VAL A 142 15.01 0.17 14.38
N GLY A 143 14.26 0.27 13.28
CA GLY A 143 13.73 1.50 12.72
C GLY A 143 12.21 1.45 12.66
N ILE A 144 11.59 2.63 12.73
CA ILE A 144 10.14 2.78 12.69
C ILE A 144 9.83 3.80 11.59
N ILE A 145 8.91 3.44 10.69
CA ILE A 145 8.39 4.31 9.64
C ILE A 145 6.97 4.69 10.02
N GLU A 146 6.73 5.99 10.09
CA GLU A 146 5.47 6.59 10.47
C GLU A 146 5.13 7.70 9.49
N SER A 147 3.86 8.07 9.45
CA SER A 147 3.39 9.23 8.71
C SER A 147 4.15 10.50 9.15
N GLU A 148 4.38 11.41 8.21
CA GLU A 148 4.97 12.73 8.49
C GLU A 148 6.40 12.73 9.09
N MET A 149 7.21 11.73 8.74
CA MET A 149 8.64 11.76 9.08
C MET A 149 9.44 12.59 8.09
N ASP A 150 10.43 13.32 8.61
CA ASP A 150 11.47 13.95 7.80
C ASP A 150 12.24 12.91 6.96
N PHE A 151 12.69 13.34 5.78
CA PHE A 151 13.32 12.48 4.79
C PHE A 151 14.57 11.76 5.35
N ASP A 152 15.44 12.46 6.05
CA ASP A 152 16.70 11.89 6.54
C ASP A 152 16.48 10.94 7.72
N VAL A 153 15.51 11.25 8.58
CA VAL A 153 15.09 10.37 9.68
C VAL A 153 14.48 9.08 9.11
N ARG A 154 13.63 9.21 8.10
CA ARG A 154 12.99 8.09 7.40
C ARG A 154 14.03 7.20 6.71
N ARG A 155 15.00 7.78 6.02
CA ARG A 155 16.14 7.04 5.42
C ARG A 155 16.98 6.32 6.49
N THR A 156 17.22 6.98 7.62
CA THR A 156 17.93 6.36 8.75
C THR A 156 17.16 5.16 9.31
N ALA A 157 15.83 5.22 9.37
CA ALA A 157 15.00 4.10 9.82
C ALA A 157 15.07 2.88 8.86
N TYR A 158 15.10 3.10 7.54
CA TYR A 158 15.35 2.01 6.57
C TYR A 158 16.78 1.46 6.62
N SER A 159 17.75 2.21 7.15
CA SER A 159 19.13 1.74 7.30
C SER A 159 19.33 0.70 8.41
N LYS A 160 18.33 0.56 9.30
CA LYS A 160 18.34 -0.37 10.43
C LYS A 160 18.22 -1.83 9.98
N ASP A 161 18.51 -2.76 10.89
CA ASP A 161 18.47 -4.20 10.60
C ASP A 161 17.03 -4.69 10.45
N VAL A 162 16.12 -4.16 11.29
CA VAL A 162 14.68 -4.41 11.24
C VAL A 162 13.94 -3.08 11.11
N THR A 163 12.94 -3.00 10.23
CA THR A 163 12.13 -1.80 10.02
C THR A 163 10.65 -2.12 10.16
N TYR A 164 9.98 -1.49 11.12
CA TYR A 164 8.54 -1.54 11.29
C TYR A 164 7.89 -0.38 10.56
N GLY A 165 6.72 -0.61 9.97
CA GLY A 165 5.95 0.45 9.32
C GLY A 165 4.59 -0.06 8.86
N THR A 166 3.86 0.79 8.15
CA THR A 166 2.61 0.39 7.51
C THR A 166 2.81 0.01 6.06
N ALA A 167 1.93 -0.85 5.54
CA ALA A 167 1.92 -1.20 4.13
C ALA A 167 1.78 0.05 3.23
N LYS A 168 1.00 1.04 3.69
CA LYS A 168 0.80 2.33 3.01
C LYS A 168 2.10 3.14 2.95
N GLU A 169 2.80 3.30 4.07
CA GLU A 169 4.05 4.08 4.10
C GLU A 169 5.14 3.41 3.25
N PHE A 170 5.29 2.08 3.30
CA PHE A 170 6.20 1.36 2.41
C PHE A 170 5.87 1.58 0.92
N GLY A 171 4.58 1.64 0.58
CA GLY A 171 4.16 1.92 -0.79
C GLY A 171 4.38 3.36 -1.21
N PHE A 172 4.09 4.33 -0.35
CA PHE A 172 4.36 5.74 -0.64
C PHE A 172 5.86 6.01 -0.78
N ASP A 173 6.69 5.40 0.05
CA ASP A 173 8.15 5.55 -0.06
C ASP A 173 8.70 4.92 -1.34
N PHE A 174 8.16 3.78 -1.78
CA PHE A 174 8.47 3.24 -3.09
C PHE A 174 8.11 4.23 -4.21
N LEU A 175 6.93 4.85 -4.15
CA LEU A 175 6.50 5.83 -5.15
C LEU A 175 7.40 7.08 -5.14
N LYS A 176 7.78 7.59 -3.95
CA LYS A 176 8.73 8.70 -3.80
C LYS A 176 10.08 8.37 -4.43
N ASP A 177 10.64 7.20 -4.13
CA ASP A 177 11.90 6.74 -4.70
C ASP A 177 11.84 6.64 -6.23
N ARG A 178 10.71 6.20 -6.79
CA ARG A 178 10.51 6.16 -8.25
C ARG A 178 10.46 7.53 -8.90
N LEU A 179 9.80 8.49 -8.27
CA LEU A 179 9.75 9.88 -8.74
C LEU A 179 11.15 10.51 -8.72
N MET A 180 11.89 10.32 -7.62
CA MET A 180 13.27 10.79 -7.51
C MET A 180 14.18 10.19 -8.58
N GLN A 181 14.07 8.88 -8.82
CA GLN A 181 14.84 8.22 -9.88
C GLN A 181 14.51 8.79 -11.26
N ARG A 182 13.24 9.13 -11.53
CA ARG A 182 12.84 9.75 -12.79
C ARG A 182 13.45 11.14 -12.94
N GLU A 183 13.37 11.97 -11.89
CA GLU A 183 13.93 13.33 -11.90
C GLU A 183 15.45 13.35 -12.09
N LEU A 184 16.16 12.44 -11.41
CA LEU A 184 17.61 12.27 -11.57
C LEU A 184 17.99 11.89 -13.01
N LYS A 185 17.19 11.03 -13.67
CA LYS A 185 17.39 10.66 -15.07
C LYS A 185 17.07 11.79 -16.04
N GLU A 186 16.10 12.64 -15.70
CA GLU A 186 15.67 13.79 -16.51
C GLU A 186 16.53 15.05 -16.28
N GLY A 187 17.52 15.01 -15.37
CA GLY A 187 18.40 16.14 -15.07
C GLY A 187 17.71 17.30 -14.32
N ARG A 188 16.50 17.08 -13.79
CA ARG A 188 15.70 18.08 -13.07
C ARG A 188 16.06 18.00 -11.58
N VAL A 189 16.96 18.87 -11.12
CA VAL A 189 17.48 18.86 -9.74
C VAL A 189 16.50 19.50 -8.72
N ASN A 190 15.38 20.09 -9.17
CA ASN A 190 14.64 21.06 -8.38
C ASN A 190 13.43 20.56 -7.58
N LEU A 191 12.90 19.34 -7.80
CA LEU A 191 11.78 18.80 -6.99
C LEU A 191 12.24 17.91 -5.84
N GLY A 192 13.26 17.06 -6.06
CA GLY A 192 13.94 16.35 -4.99
C GLY A 192 14.39 17.28 -3.86
N ALA A 193 14.92 18.48 -4.19
CA ALA A 193 15.38 19.44 -3.19
C ALA A 193 14.26 19.97 -2.26
N THR A 194 13.02 20.07 -2.75
CA THR A 194 11.85 20.54 -2.00
C THR A 194 11.22 19.45 -1.14
N LEU A 195 11.32 18.18 -1.56
CA LEU A 195 10.84 17.02 -0.79
C LEU A 195 11.89 16.46 0.20
N THR A 196 13.17 16.72 -0.03
CA THR A 196 14.27 16.15 0.78
C THR A 196 14.92 17.12 1.75
N GLY A 197 14.45 18.36 1.86
CA GLY A 197 15.07 19.35 2.76
C GLY A 197 16.60 19.44 2.60
N ALA A 198 17.08 19.70 1.39
CA ALA A 198 18.48 19.99 1.05
C ALA A 198 19.62 19.30 1.88
N ALA A 199 20.22 18.24 1.33
CA ALA A 199 21.58 17.83 1.70
C ALA A 199 22.43 17.40 0.49
N GLN A 200 23.65 17.95 0.42
CA GLN A 200 24.72 17.63 -0.53
C GLN A 200 25.50 16.40 -0.04
N SER A 201 25.44 15.27 -0.76
CA SER A 201 26.52 14.26 -0.81
C SER A 201 26.17 13.13 -1.78
N GLY A 202 27.18 12.61 -2.47
CA GLY A 202 27.09 11.69 -3.61
C GLY A 202 26.76 10.22 -3.28
N GLU A 203 25.95 9.95 -2.26
CA GLU A 203 25.40 8.61 -2.00
C GLU A 203 23.95 8.49 -2.52
N SER A 204 23.51 7.25 -2.78
CA SER A 204 22.15 6.95 -3.25
C SER A 204 21.09 7.67 -2.42
N LYS A 205 20.42 8.66 -3.01
CA LYS A 205 19.37 9.50 -2.39
C LYS A 205 18.04 8.78 -2.13
N LEU A 206 17.98 7.45 -2.25
CA LEU A 206 16.74 6.70 -2.08
C LEU A 206 16.47 6.44 -0.60
N LEU A 207 15.19 6.42 -0.25
CA LEU A 207 14.71 6.05 1.09
C LEU A 207 14.91 4.55 1.33
N GLN A 208 14.46 3.71 0.38
CA GLN A 208 14.42 2.27 0.56
C GLN A 208 15.69 1.57 0.08
N ARG A 209 16.00 0.48 0.79
CA ARG A 209 17.05 -0.48 0.41
C ARG A 209 16.47 -1.53 -0.55
N PRO A 210 17.33 -2.31 -1.25
CA PRO A 210 16.85 -3.46 -2.01
C PRO A 210 16.02 -4.41 -1.14
N TYR A 211 14.89 -4.88 -1.68
CA TYR A 211 13.97 -5.75 -0.93
C TYR A 211 14.59 -7.11 -0.63
N TRP A 212 14.36 -7.59 0.60
CA TRP A 212 14.88 -8.85 1.10
C TRP A 212 13.81 -9.71 1.75
N PHE A 213 13.30 -9.30 2.92
CA PHE A 213 12.22 -9.99 3.62
C PHE A 213 11.13 -9.01 4.07
N ALA A 214 9.86 -9.39 3.87
CA ALA A 214 8.71 -8.70 4.41
C ALA A 214 7.81 -9.68 5.17
N LEU A 215 7.48 -9.31 6.41
CA LEU A 215 6.45 -9.96 7.22
C LEU A 215 5.23 -9.05 7.32
N VAL A 216 4.07 -9.54 6.91
CA VAL A 216 2.82 -8.77 6.94
C VAL A 216 1.97 -9.21 8.13
N ASP A 217 1.78 -8.33 9.09
CA ASP A 217 0.81 -8.49 10.17
C ASP A 217 -0.60 -8.11 9.70
N GLU A 218 -1.60 -8.80 10.23
CA GLU A 218 -2.99 -8.78 9.73
C GLU A 218 -3.05 -8.89 8.20
N ALA A 219 -2.40 -9.95 7.70
CA ALA A 219 -2.19 -10.19 6.27
C ALA A 219 -3.48 -10.23 5.44
N ASP A 220 -4.60 -10.68 6.01
CA ASP A 220 -5.92 -10.63 5.35
C ASP A 220 -6.37 -9.19 5.10
N ASN A 221 -6.23 -8.30 6.08
CA ASN A 221 -6.57 -6.89 5.92
C ASN A 221 -5.65 -6.23 4.88
N VAL A 222 -4.33 -6.37 5.02
CA VAL A 222 -3.36 -5.68 4.15
C VAL A 222 -3.37 -6.23 2.72
N LEU A 223 -3.31 -7.55 2.55
CA LEU A 223 -3.11 -8.17 1.23
C LEU A 223 -4.42 -8.42 0.46
N ILE A 224 -5.58 -8.27 1.11
CA ILE A 224 -6.88 -8.43 0.47
C ILE A 224 -7.69 -7.14 0.51
N ASP A 225 -7.99 -6.62 1.70
CA ASP A 225 -8.92 -5.51 1.84
C ASP A 225 -8.30 -4.18 1.38
N GLU A 226 -7.12 -3.84 1.90
CA GLU A 226 -6.39 -2.63 1.48
C GLU A 226 -5.84 -2.73 0.05
N ALA A 227 -5.56 -3.95 -0.41
CA ALA A 227 -5.02 -4.19 -1.74
C ALA A 227 -5.96 -3.83 -2.90
N ARG A 228 -7.26 -3.62 -2.63
CA ARG A 228 -8.26 -3.27 -3.66
C ARG A 228 -8.08 -1.88 -4.25
N THR A 229 -7.52 -0.95 -3.47
CA THR A 229 -7.35 0.44 -3.89
C THR A 229 -5.87 0.72 -4.13
N PRO A 230 -5.47 1.20 -5.31
CA PRO A 230 -4.08 1.54 -5.57
C PRO A 230 -3.64 2.75 -4.73
N LEU A 231 -2.37 2.73 -4.30
CA LEU A 231 -1.69 3.90 -3.74
C LEU A 231 -1.31 4.84 -4.87
N ILE A 232 -1.50 6.14 -4.65
CA ILE A 232 -1.35 7.19 -5.66
C ILE A 232 -0.64 8.39 -5.02
N ILE A 233 0.42 8.88 -5.66
CA ILE A 233 0.99 10.20 -5.35
C ILE A 233 0.55 11.19 -6.42
N SER A 234 -0.07 12.28 -5.98
CA SER A 234 -0.41 13.43 -6.83
C SER A 234 0.81 14.33 -7.01
N SER A 235 0.89 15.02 -8.14
CA SER A 235 1.95 16.04 -8.35
C SER A 235 1.68 17.26 -7.46
N PRO A 236 2.70 17.89 -6.83
CA PRO A 236 2.50 19.04 -5.94
C PRO A 236 2.02 20.31 -6.66
N ASP A 237 1.21 21.12 -5.97
CA ASP A 237 0.46 22.26 -6.50
C ASP A 237 1.30 23.53 -6.78
N GLY A 238 2.58 23.57 -6.37
CA GLY A 238 3.43 24.77 -6.49
C GLY A 238 3.84 25.13 -7.93
N GLU A 239 4.00 24.14 -8.80
CA GLU A 239 4.14 24.33 -10.27
C GLU A 239 2.78 24.20 -10.98
N ALA A 240 1.69 23.94 -10.24
CA ALA A 240 0.38 23.71 -10.84
C ALA A 240 -0.18 24.98 -11.44
N GLY A 241 0.05 26.18 -10.89
CA GLY A 241 -0.49 27.42 -11.49
C GLY A 241 -0.06 27.64 -12.94
N GLU A 242 1.24 27.64 -13.23
CA GLU A 242 1.73 27.85 -14.61
C GLU A 242 1.44 26.63 -15.51
N ARG A 243 1.54 25.41 -14.97
CA ARG A 243 1.27 24.18 -15.72
C ARG A 243 -0.21 24.01 -16.04
N GLU A 244 -1.09 24.39 -15.13
CA GLU A 244 -2.55 24.43 -15.28
C GLU A 244 -2.93 25.51 -16.27
N GLN A 245 -2.41 26.73 -16.13
CA GLN A 245 -2.59 27.80 -17.11
C GLN A 245 -2.11 27.38 -18.51
N ARG A 246 -0.97 26.69 -18.59
CA ARG A 246 -0.46 26.13 -19.85
C ARG A 246 -1.36 25.05 -20.42
N LYS A 247 -1.86 24.15 -19.59
CA LYS A 247 -2.73 23.04 -20.01
C LYS A 247 -4.11 23.55 -20.44
N ALA A 248 -4.68 24.49 -19.70
CA ALA A 248 -5.90 25.21 -20.07
C ALA A 248 -5.70 25.96 -21.40
N ALA A 249 -4.61 26.73 -21.54
CA ALA A 249 -4.27 27.42 -22.79
C ALA A 249 -4.11 26.45 -23.98
N LEU A 250 -3.51 25.28 -23.76
CA LEU A 250 -3.37 24.24 -24.79
C LEU A 250 -4.74 23.71 -25.24
N PHE A 251 -5.67 23.42 -24.32
CA PHE A 251 -7.00 22.93 -24.69
C PHE A 251 -7.86 23.98 -25.38
N HIS A 252 -7.78 25.25 -24.96
CA HIS A 252 -8.44 26.35 -25.65
C HIS A 252 -7.88 26.54 -27.07
N PHE A 253 -6.55 26.60 -27.20
CA PHE A 253 -5.88 26.69 -28.50
C PHE A 253 -6.25 25.52 -29.43
N ALA A 254 -6.25 24.29 -28.89
CA ALA A 254 -6.62 23.10 -29.65
C ALA A 254 -8.08 23.14 -30.12
N TYR A 255 -8.99 23.63 -29.28
CA TYR A 255 -10.40 23.79 -29.65
C TYR A 255 -10.62 24.85 -30.72
N GLU A 256 -9.96 26.01 -30.63
CA GLU A 256 -10.00 27.06 -31.66
C GLU A 256 -9.57 26.50 -33.02
N LEU A 257 -8.45 25.78 -33.08
CA LEU A 257 -8.01 25.14 -34.32
C LEU A 257 -8.98 24.08 -34.82
N ALA A 258 -9.56 23.29 -33.92
CA ALA A 258 -10.51 22.25 -34.27
C ALA A 258 -11.80 22.81 -34.89
N GLN A 259 -12.20 24.05 -34.59
CA GLN A 259 -13.40 24.67 -35.16
C GLN A 259 -13.31 24.81 -36.68
N ASP A 260 -12.15 25.23 -37.18
CA ASP A 260 -11.92 25.52 -38.60
C ASP A 260 -11.52 24.29 -39.42
N MET A 261 -11.34 23.14 -38.76
CA MET A 261 -10.95 21.89 -39.42
C MET A 261 -12.15 21.14 -40.01
N THR A 262 -11.99 20.71 -41.26
CA THR A 262 -12.94 19.89 -42.03
C THR A 262 -12.50 18.42 -42.07
N GLU A 263 -13.45 17.51 -41.87
CA GLU A 263 -13.27 16.05 -42.04
C GLU A 263 -12.86 15.72 -43.50
N ASP A 264 -12.12 14.64 -43.70
CA ASP A 264 -11.52 14.19 -44.97
C ASP A 264 -10.47 15.13 -45.59
N VAL A 265 -10.29 16.34 -45.03
CA VAL A 265 -9.26 17.30 -45.45
C VAL A 265 -8.20 17.41 -44.36
N HIS A 266 -8.61 17.74 -43.14
CA HIS A 266 -7.72 18.03 -42.02
C HIS A 266 -7.56 16.84 -41.09
N PHE A 267 -8.60 16.02 -40.95
CA PHE A 267 -8.61 14.85 -40.06
C PHE A 267 -9.56 13.78 -40.62
N GLU A 268 -9.39 12.55 -40.13
CA GLU A 268 -10.33 11.44 -40.32
C GLU A 268 -10.95 11.09 -38.97
N TYR A 269 -12.24 10.76 -38.94
CA TYR A 269 -12.93 10.34 -37.71
C TYR A 269 -13.44 8.90 -37.85
N ASP A 270 -13.10 8.06 -36.88
CA ASP A 270 -13.59 6.68 -36.76
C ASP A 270 -14.81 6.65 -35.81
N PRO A 271 -16.05 6.46 -36.31
CA PRO A 271 -17.24 6.46 -35.47
C PRO A 271 -17.33 5.27 -34.51
N GLN A 272 -16.67 4.15 -34.81
CA GLN A 272 -16.70 2.95 -33.97
C GLN A 272 -15.78 3.13 -32.76
N LYS A 273 -14.58 3.68 -32.97
CA LYS A 273 -13.63 3.98 -31.90
C LYS A 273 -13.88 5.32 -31.22
N ARG A 274 -14.73 6.16 -31.82
CA ARG A 274 -14.93 7.57 -31.45
C ARG A 274 -13.58 8.28 -31.32
N SER A 275 -12.70 8.13 -32.30
CA SER A 275 -11.37 8.75 -32.34
C SER A 275 -11.19 9.58 -33.60
N ALA A 276 -10.49 10.71 -33.49
CA ALA A 276 -10.12 11.55 -34.63
C ALA A 276 -8.60 11.50 -34.80
N GLU A 277 -8.12 11.41 -36.03
CA GLU A 277 -6.69 11.41 -36.35
C GLU A 277 -6.38 12.52 -37.37
N LEU A 278 -5.35 13.33 -37.12
CA LEU A 278 -4.97 14.42 -38.00
C LEU A 278 -4.29 13.91 -39.29
N LEU A 279 -4.81 14.34 -40.43
CA LEU A 279 -4.20 14.15 -41.75
C LEU A 279 -3.05 15.14 -41.97
N GLY A 280 -2.28 14.92 -43.04
CA GLY A 280 -1.09 15.74 -43.35
C GLY A 280 -1.37 17.25 -43.47
N VAL A 281 -2.55 17.61 -44.00
CA VAL A 281 -2.99 19.02 -44.07
C VAL A 281 -3.31 19.55 -42.67
N GLY A 282 -4.07 18.82 -41.85
CA GLY A 282 -4.37 19.21 -40.47
C GLY A 282 -3.12 19.40 -39.62
N ARG A 283 -2.14 18.48 -39.70
CA ARG A 283 -0.84 18.65 -39.02
C ARG A 283 -0.09 19.89 -39.49
N SER A 284 -0.21 20.24 -40.78
CA SER A 284 0.40 21.46 -41.33
C SER A 284 -0.28 22.72 -40.82
N THR A 285 -1.61 22.70 -40.67
CA THR A 285 -2.39 23.79 -40.05
C THR A 285 -1.98 24.00 -38.60
N VAL A 286 -1.85 22.94 -37.80
CA VAL A 286 -1.38 23.04 -36.40
C VAL A 286 0.05 23.61 -36.32
N ARG A 287 0.93 23.22 -37.26
CA ARG A 287 2.29 23.78 -37.31
C ARG A 287 2.34 25.26 -37.63
N ALA A 288 1.48 25.72 -38.53
CA ALA A 288 1.45 27.09 -39.03
C ALA A 288 0.66 28.06 -38.13
N ALA A 289 -0.13 27.55 -37.20
CA ALA A 289 -0.93 28.36 -36.28
C ALA A 289 -0.07 29.24 -35.37
N GLU A 290 -0.51 30.48 -35.15
CA GLU A 290 0.07 31.38 -34.16
C GLU A 290 -0.29 30.90 -32.75
N ARG A 291 0.72 30.73 -31.90
CA ARG A 291 0.57 30.07 -30.60
C ARG A 291 0.54 31.09 -29.47
N PRO A 292 -0.30 30.89 -28.44
CA PRO A 292 -0.19 31.65 -27.21
C PRO A 292 1.17 31.40 -26.54
N ARG A 293 1.74 32.43 -25.90
CA ARG A 293 3.04 32.34 -25.19
C ARG A 293 3.15 31.15 -24.23
N LEU A 294 2.05 30.80 -23.56
CA LEU A 294 2.01 29.67 -22.63
C LEU A 294 2.21 28.32 -23.34
N VAL A 295 1.83 28.21 -24.62
CA VAL A 295 1.88 26.98 -25.43
C VAL A 295 3.20 26.84 -26.21
N ASP A 296 4.03 27.89 -26.29
CA ASP A 296 5.30 27.88 -27.05
C ASP A 296 6.27 26.75 -26.64
N SER A 297 6.23 26.36 -25.37
CA SER A 297 7.09 25.31 -24.80
C SER A 297 6.51 23.89 -24.91
N VAL A 298 5.28 23.74 -25.41
CA VAL A 298 4.62 22.44 -25.58
C VAL A 298 5.20 21.73 -26.81
N SER A 299 5.33 20.40 -26.75
CA SER A 299 5.84 19.64 -27.89
C SER A 299 4.82 19.57 -29.02
N MET A 300 5.28 19.44 -30.27
CA MET A 300 4.37 19.30 -31.42
C MET A 300 3.46 18.07 -31.31
N LEU A 301 3.96 16.98 -30.70
CA LEU A 301 3.17 15.76 -30.52
C LEU A 301 2.00 16.01 -29.56
N GLU A 302 2.26 16.64 -28.41
CA GLU A 302 1.21 17.01 -27.44
C GLU A 302 0.18 17.97 -28.04
N MET A 303 0.58 18.87 -28.94
CA MET A 303 -0.35 19.73 -29.67
C MET A 303 -1.24 18.95 -30.62
N TYR A 304 -0.69 17.98 -31.35
CA TYR A 304 -1.49 17.12 -32.22
C TYR A 304 -2.51 16.31 -31.40
N ASP A 305 -2.08 15.68 -30.31
CA ASP A 305 -2.94 14.90 -29.41
C ASP A 305 -4.08 15.78 -28.85
N ALA A 306 -3.77 17.02 -28.45
CA ALA A 306 -4.77 17.95 -27.93
C ALA A 306 -5.81 18.36 -28.98
N VAL A 307 -5.39 18.60 -30.24
CA VAL A 307 -6.29 18.94 -31.35
C VAL A 307 -7.16 17.74 -31.74
N GLU A 308 -6.59 16.53 -31.79
CA GLU A 308 -7.34 15.29 -32.03
C GLU A 308 -8.40 15.06 -30.93
N LEU A 309 -8.07 15.37 -29.68
CA LEU A 309 -9.02 15.31 -28.57
C LEU A 309 -10.11 16.37 -28.66
N ALA A 310 -9.78 17.59 -29.09
CA ALA A 310 -10.74 18.66 -29.32
C ALA A 310 -11.71 18.32 -30.47
N LEU A 311 -11.20 17.73 -31.57
CA LEU A 311 -12.01 17.22 -32.67
C LEU A 311 -12.96 16.12 -32.19
N ARG A 312 -12.45 15.17 -31.39
CA ARG A 312 -13.27 14.13 -30.75
C ARG A 312 -14.36 14.72 -29.87
N ALA A 313 -14.03 15.67 -29.00
CA ALA A 313 -14.99 16.36 -28.13
C ALA A 313 -16.05 17.13 -28.94
N ARG A 314 -15.65 17.75 -30.05
CA ARG A 314 -16.55 18.46 -30.97
C ARG A 314 -17.56 17.51 -31.62
N ILE A 315 -17.09 16.37 -32.16
CA ILE A 315 -17.88 15.46 -32.99
C ILE A 315 -18.70 14.47 -32.15
N ALA A 316 -18.10 13.86 -31.13
CA ALA A 316 -18.67 12.69 -30.44
C ALA A 316 -19.38 13.03 -29.12
N PHE A 317 -19.08 14.17 -28.51
CA PHE A 317 -19.61 14.56 -27.20
C PHE A 317 -20.53 15.76 -27.38
N ILE A 318 -21.83 15.50 -27.46
CA ILE A 318 -22.87 16.50 -27.72
C ILE A 318 -23.55 16.84 -26.40
N ARG A 319 -23.73 18.15 -26.16
CA ARG A 319 -24.50 18.67 -25.02
C ARG A 319 -25.93 18.11 -25.03
N ASP A 320 -26.45 17.83 -23.85
CA ASP A 320 -27.75 17.20 -23.59
C ASP A 320 -27.88 15.76 -24.12
N ARG A 321 -26.76 15.13 -24.49
CA ARG A 321 -26.69 13.69 -24.83
C ARG A 321 -25.64 12.99 -23.97
N GLN A 322 -24.38 13.38 -24.12
CA GLN A 322 -23.27 12.79 -23.36
C GLN A 322 -22.99 13.55 -22.06
N TYR A 323 -23.38 14.81 -21.97
CA TYR A 323 -23.22 15.64 -20.78
C TYR A 323 -24.20 16.80 -20.74
N VAL A 324 -24.28 17.43 -19.59
CA VAL A 324 -24.96 18.71 -19.37
C VAL A 324 -23.98 19.72 -18.76
N VAL A 325 -24.25 21.00 -18.97
CA VAL A 325 -23.57 22.10 -18.29
C VAL A 325 -24.48 22.62 -17.18
N ARG A 326 -23.97 22.70 -15.96
CA ARG A 326 -24.71 23.16 -14.77
C ARG A 326 -23.93 24.22 -14.01
N ASP A 327 -24.64 25.10 -13.31
CA ASP A 327 -24.02 26.02 -12.37
C ASP A 327 -23.60 25.27 -11.10
N LYS A 328 -22.41 25.56 -10.56
CA LYS A 328 -21.91 24.90 -9.35
C LYS A 328 -22.71 25.35 -8.13
N GLU A 329 -22.94 24.43 -7.18
CA GLU A 329 -23.68 24.71 -5.93
C GLU A 329 -23.02 25.81 -5.08
N ASP A 330 -21.70 25.98 -5.19
CA ASP A 330 -20.91 26.99 -4.48
C ASP A 330 -20.96 28.40 -5.13
N GLY A 331 -21.67 28.57 -6.26
CA GLY A 331 -21.86 29.85 -6.93
C GLY A 331 -20.73 30.31 -7.87
N ASP A 332 -19.56 29.65 -7.86
CA ASP A 332 -18.41 30.00 -8.71
C ASP A 332 -18.40 29.22 -10.03
N GLY A 333 -19.22 29.68 -10.98
CA GLY A 333 -19.18 29.30 -12.39
C GLY A 333 -19.92 28.02 -12.76
N GLN A 334 -19.64 27.51 -13.96
CA GLN A 334 -20.31 26.34 -14.54
C GLN A 334 -19.41 25.09 -14.51
N GLU A 335 -20.00 23.91 -14.58
CA GLU A 335 -19.30 22.63 -14.68
C GLU A 335 -19.97 21.68 -15.69
N VAL A 336 -19.17 20.77 -16.24
CA VAL A 336 -19.62 19.71 -17.15
C VAL A 336 -19.94 18.46 -16.33
N VAL A 337 -21.17 17.97 -16.42
CA VAL A 337 -21.61 16.76 -15.72
C VAL A 337 -21.98 15.68 -16.72
N ILE A 338 -21.39 14.49 -16.55
CA ILE A 338 -21.55 13.37 -17.49
C ILE A 338 -22.95 12.75 -17.34
N ILE A 339 -23.59 12.44 -18.47
CA ILE A 339 -24.78 11.59 -18.52
C ILE A 339 -24.33 10.16 -18.79
N ASP A 340 -24.78 9.23 -17.96
CA ASP A 340 -24.57 7.80 -18.18
C ASP A 340 -25.40 7.31 -19.38
N GLU A 341 -24.73 6.82 -20.43
CA GLU A 341 -25.37 6.42 -21.69
C GLU A 341 -26.38 5.26 -21.54
N PHE A 342 -26.28 4.44 -20.49
CA PHE A 342 -27.18 3.29 -20.27
C PHE A 342 -28.41 3.65 -19.46
N THR A 343 -28.26 4.56 -18.50
CA THR A 343 -29.33 4.88 -17.54
C THR A 343 -29.95 6.26 -17.75
N GLY A 344 -29.33 7.12 -18.57
CA GLY A 344 -29.72 8.52 -18.74
C GLY A 344 -29.58 9.36 -17.46
N ARG A 345 -28.97 8.79 -16.41
CA ARG A 345 -28.78 9.47 -15.13
C ARG A 345 -27.52 10.30 -15.15
N ILE A 346 -27.55 11.37 -14.38
CA ILE A 346 -26.43 12.28 -14.21
C ILE A 346 -25.45 11.63 -13.23
N ALA A 347 -24.19 11.54 -13.65
CA ALA A 347 -23.10 10.96 -12.87
C ALA A 347 -22.25 12.08 -12.26
N GLU A 348 -22.75 12.67 -11.18
CA GLU A 348 -22.07 13.73 -10.44
C GLU A 348 -20.72 13.25 -9.86
N GLY A 349 -19.70 14.10 -9.94
CA GLY A 349 -18.33 13.79 -9.48
C GLY A 349 -17.51 12.86 -10.39
N ARG A 350 -18.03 12.46 -11.56
CA ARG A 350 -17.31 11.66 -12.55
C ARG A 350 -16.75 12.54 -13.67
N SER A 351 -15.49 12.32 -14.04
CA SER A 351 -14.84 12.96 -15.20
C SER A 351 -14.39 11.92 -16.24
N TRP A 352 -14.31 12.32 -17.51
CA TRP A 352 -13.70 11.50 -18.55
C TRP A 352 -12.17 11.54 -18.42
N ARG A 353 -11.52 10.45 -18.84
CA ARG A 353 -10.07 10.27 -18.72
C ARG A 353 -9.31 10.92 -19.87
N ASP A 354 -7.98 10.93 -19.76
CA ASP A 354 -7.04 11.25 -20.83
C ASP A 354 -7.25 12.65 -21.45
N GLY A 355 -7.67 13.62 -20.64
CA GLY A 355 -7.87 15.01 -21.07
C GLY A 355 -9.21 15.30 -21.73
N LEU A 356 -10.03 14.28 -21.99
CA LEU A 356 -11.29 14.44 -22.74
C LEU A 356 -12.27 15.37 -22.02
N HIS A 357 -12.30 15.32 -20.70
CA HIS A 357 -13.14 16.23 -19.90
C HIS A 357 -12.71 17.69 -20.07
N GLN A 358 -11.41 17.94 -20.04
CA GLN A 358 -10.85 19.27 -20.29
C GLN A 358 -11.14 19.77 -21.71
N ALA A 359 -11.10 18.88 -22.71
CA ALA A 359 -11.46 19.24 -24.09
C ALA A 359 -12.95 19.61 -24.22
N VAL A 360 -13.85 18.97 -23.45
CA VAL A 360 -15.28 19.32 -23.40
C VAL A 360 -15.51 20.63 -22.63
N GLU A 361 -14.79 20.86 -21.53
CA GLU A 361 -14.82 22.16 -20.81
C GLU A 361 -14.39 23.30 -21.74
N ALA A 362 -13.27 23.14 -22.46
CA ALA A 362 -12.78 24.11 -23.44
C ALA A 362 -13.80 24.35 -24.57
N LYS A 363 -14.46 23.28 -25.03
CA LYS A 363 -15.51 23.35 -26.06
C LYS A 363 -16.69 24.23 -25.63
N GLU A 364 -17.12 24.12 -24.38
CA GLU A 364 -18.24 24.89 -23.84
C GLU A 364 -17.83 26.28 -23.32
N GLY A 365 -16.54 26.65 -23.43
CA GLY A 365 -16.02 27.91 -22.92
C GLY A 365 -16.04 28.01 -21.39
N ILE A 366 -16.05 26.85 -20.71
CA ILE A 366 -15.99 26.75 -19.25
C ILE A 366 -14.52 26.75 -18.82
N GLU A 367 -14.26 27.24 -17.62
CA GLU A 367 -12.92 27.17 -17.01
C GLU A 367 -12.40 25.73 -17.02
N VAL A 368 -11.31 25.49 -17.77
CA VAL A 368 -10.68 24.18 -17.89
C VAL A 368 -9.91 23.90 -16.60
N LYS A 369 -10.47 23.05 -15.75
CA LYS A 369 -9.78 22.64 -14.53
C LYS A 369 -8.71 21.63 -14.89
N ALA A 370 -7.49 21.81 -14.37
CA ALA A 370 -6.56 20.68 -14.30
C ALA A 370 -7.22 19.64 -13.40
N GLY A 371 -7.85 18.62 -13.99
CA GLY A 371 -8.62 17.62 -13.24
C GLY A 371 -7.81 17.08 -12.07
N ARG A 372 -8.48 16.71 -10.96
CA ARG A 372 -7.90 16.23 -9.68
C ARG A 372 -6.49 15.68 -9.91
N GLY A 373 -5.48 16.46 -9.50
CA GLY A 373 -4.07 16.39 -9.89
C GLY A 373 -3.62 15.12 -10.59
N GLY A 374 -3.07 15.26 -11.80
CA GLY A 374 -2.51 14.14 -12.56
C GLY A 374 -1.62 13.26 -11.68
N HIS A 375 -1.97 11.98 -11.60
CA HIS A 375 -1.26 10.98 -10.79
C HIS A 375 0.22 10.93 -11.23
N ALA A 376 1.12 11.34 -10.35
CA ALA A 376 2.56 11.35 -10.62
C ALA A 376 3.09 9.91 -10.71
N ALA A 377 2.60 9.03 -9.83
CA ALA A 377 2.89 7.60 -9.81
C ALA A 377 1.77 6.84 -9.07
N ARG A 378 1.62 5.53 -9.38
CA ARG A 378 0.69 4.63 -8.68
C ARG A 378 1.26 3.22 -8.53
N ILE A 379 0.87 2.50 -7.48
CA ILE A 379 1.17 1.07 -7.27
C ILE A 379 0.05 0.42 -6.46
N THR A 380 -0.25 -0.85 -6.70
CA THR A 380 -1.14 -1.64 -5.84
C THR A 380 -0.35 -2.28 -4.69
N ILE A 381 -0.96 -2.55 -3.54
CA ILE A 381 -0.30 -3.30 -2.46
C ILE A 381 0.13 -4.70 -2.96
N GLN A 382 -0.67 -5.32 -3.82
CA GLN A 382 -0.31 -6.58 -4.49
C GLN A 382 1.03 -6.48 -5.25
N ASP A 383 1.14 -5.54 -6.18
CA ASP A 383 2.36 -5.33 -6.99
C ASP A 383 3.55 -4.84 -6.15
N LEU A 384 3.29 -4.20 -5.01
CA LEU A 384 4.32 -3.77 -4.08
C LEU A 384 4.93 -4.99 -3.37
N PHE A 385 4.12 -5.78 -2.66
CA PHE A 385 4.61 -6.88 -1.84
C PHE A 385 5.15 -8.06 -2.66
N ALA A 386 4.73 -8.22 -3.93
CA ALA A 386 5.33 -9.16 -4.86
C ALA A 386 6.81 -8.88 -5.18
N ARG A 387 7.36 -7.73 -4.76
CA ARG A 387 8.77 -7.35 -4.99
C ARG A 387 9.73 -7.89 -3.94
N TRP A 388 9.24 -8.35 -2.78
CA TRP A 388 10.10 -8.97 -1.78
C TRP A 388 10.38 -10.42 -2.19
N PRO A 389 11.67 -10.82 -2.29
CA PRO A 389 12.04 -12.20 -2.58
C PRO A 389 11.51 -13.20 -1.53
N HIS A 390 11.43 -12.76 -0.28
CA HIS A 390 10.86 -13.52 0.83
C HIS A 390 9.68 -12.76 1.42
N LEU A 391 8.47 -13.30 1.23
CA LEU A 391 7.22 -12.75 1.75
C LEU A 391 6.56 -13.76 2.68
N ALA A 392 6.13 -13.29 3.86
CA ALA A 392 5.38 -14.08 4.81
C ALA A 392 4.35 -13.19 5.52
N GLY A 393 3.43 -13.78 6.27
CA GLY A 393 2.43 -13.00 7.00
C GLY A 393 1.70 -13.77 8.07
N MET A 394 1.01 -13.05 8.94
CA MET A 394 0.26 -13.60 10.06
C MET A 394 -1.10 -12.94 10.17
N THR A 395 -2.12 -13.72 10.49
CA THR A 395 -3.49 -13.23 10.65
C THR A 395 -4.26 -14.08 11.66
N GLY A 396 -5.35 -13.54 12.20
CA GLY A 396 -6.29 -14.28 13.03
C GLY A 396 -7.27 -15.13 12.23
N THR A 397 -7.42 -14.83 10.93
CA THR A 397 -8.51 -15.33 10.10
C THR A 397 -8.06 -15.46 8.64
N ILE A 398 -7.64 -16.65 8.22
CA ILE A 398 -7.27 -16.89 6.82
C ILE A 398 -8.18 -17.89 6.11
N ALA A 399 -8.87 -18.77 6.84
CA ALA A 399 -9.60 -19.89 6.27
C ALA A 399 -10.56 -19.53 5.13
N THR A 400 -11.22 -18.36 5.16
CA THR A 400 -12.14 -17.91 4.11
C THR A 400 -11.44 -17.36 2.87
N SER A 401 -10.23 -16.83 3.02
CA SER A 401 -9.54 -16.05 1.98
C SER A 401 -8.21 -16.66 1.53
N ALA A 402 -7.84 -17.81 2.11
CA ALA A 402 -6.62 -18.57 1.83
C ALA A 402 -6.44 -18.87 0.33
N GLY A 403 -7.53 -19.20 -0.37
CA GLY A 403 -7.48 -19.51 -1.80
C GLY A 403 -7.15 -18.30 -2.67
N GLU A 404 -7.54 -17.09 -2.26
CA GLU A 404 -7.20 -15.85 -2.96
C GLU A 404 -5.73 -15.47 -2.72
N ILE A 405 -5.32 -15.41 -1.46
CA ILE A 405 -3.94 -15.09 -1.07
C ILE A 405 -2.93 -16.01 -1.77
N ALA A 406 -3.14 -17.33 -1.70
CA ALA A 406 -2.18 -18.27 -2.24
C ALA A 406 -2.07 -18.21 -3.77
N ARG A 407 -3.15 -17.83 -4.47
CA ARG A 407 -3.10 -17.62 -5.93
C ARG A 407 -2.43 -16.31 -6.32
N THR A 408 -2.61 -15.25 -5.54
CA THR A 408 -2.11 -13.92 -5.85
C THR A 408 -0.64 -13.75 -5.50
N TYR A 409 -0.17 -14.36 -4.42
CA TYR A 409 1.17 -14.11 -3.86
C TYR A 409 2.12 -15.32 -3.90
N ASP A 410 1.67 -16.48 -4.40
CA ASP A 410 2.46 -17.73 -4.43
C ASP A 410 3.03 -18.12 -3.05
N VAL A 411 2.20 -18.00 -2.02
CA VAL A 411 2.54 -18.28 -0.61
C VAL A 411 1.83 -19.52 -0.08
N GLY A 412 2.49 -20.20 0.87
CA GLY A 412 1.87 -21.29 1.63
C GLY A 412 0.80 -20.77 2.61
N ILE A 413 -0.09 -21.66 3.06
CA ILE A 413 -1.07 -21.35 4.11
C ILE A 413 -0.89 -22.39 5.23
N ALA A 414 -0.73 -21.92 6.47
CA ALA A 414 -0.63 -22.78 7.65
C ALA A 414 -1.61 -22.34 8.73
N VAL A 415 -2.38 -23.29 9.27
CA VAL A 415 -3.17 -23.05 10.48
C VAL A 415 -2.38 -23.56 11.66
N VAL A 416 -2.00 -22.66 12.57
CA VAL A 416 -1.20 -22.99 13.74
C VAL A 416 -2.12 -23.49 14.85
N PRO A 417 -1.80 -24.62 15.50
CA PRO A 417 -2.55 -25.07 16.67
C PRO A 417 -2.52 -24.03 17.80
N THR A 418 -3.59 -23.96 18.60
CA THR A 418 -3.64 -23.09 19.78
C THR A 418 -2.77 -23.65 20.89
N ASN A 419 -2.05 -22.79 21.63
CA ASN A 419 -1.22 -23.22 22.77
C ASN A 419 -2.03 -23.94 23.87
N ARG A 420 -3.29 -23.53 24.05
CA ARG A 420 -4.25 -24.17 24.95
C ARG A 420 -5.55 -24.46 24.22
N PRO A 421 -6.27 -25.55 24.55
CA PRO A 421 -7.57 -25.84 23.95
C PRO A 421 -8.56 -24.67 24.12
N ALA A 422 -9.19 -24.26 23.02
CA ALA A 422 -10.20 -23.20 23.06
C ALA A 422 -11.50 -23.70 23.70
N ILE A 423 -11.86 -23.13 24.85
CA ILE A 423 -13.11 -23.43 25.59
C ILE A 423 -14.22 -22.40 25.33
N ARG A 424 -14.03 -21.49 24.37
CA ARG A 424 -15.00 -20.45 24.03
C ARG A 424 -16.23 -21.07 23.37
N GLU A 425 -17.38 -20.95 24.02
CA GLU A 425 -18.66 -21.35 23.45
C GLU A 425 -19.06 -20.40 22.32
N ARG A 426 -19.40 -20.96 21.15
CA ARG A 426 -19.90 -20.20 19.99
C ARG A 426 -21.41 -20.43 19.90
N LEU A 427 -22.19 -19.40 20.19
CA LEU A 427 -23.64 -19.45 20.08
C LEU A 427 -24.08 -19.36 18.61
N THR A 428 -25.24 -19.94 18.30
CA THR A 428 -25.83 -19.85 16.95
C THR A 428 -26.29 -18.41 16.65
N PRO A 429 -26.15 -17.92 15.40
CA PRO A 429 -26.63 -16.60 15.02
C PRO A 429 -28.14 -16.44 15.29
N CYS A 430 -28.53 -15.32 15.89
CA CYS A 430 -29.93 -14.93 16.06
C CYS A 430 -30.36 -14.04 14.90
N VAL A 431 -31.43 -14.41 14.20
CA VAL A 431 -32.01 -13.65 13.08
C VAL A 431 -33.29 -12.96 13.56
N CYS A 432 -33.37 -11.65 13.36
CA CYS A 432 -34.53 -10.83 13.73
C CYS A 432 -35.28 -10.38 12.46
N ARG A 433 -36.56 -10.02 12.59
CA ARG A 433 -37.39 -9.58 11.46
C ARG A 433 -36.89 -8.25 10.89
N ASP A 434 -36.53 -7.33 11.76
CA ASP A 434 -36.12 -5.98 11.40
C ASP A 434 -35.01 -5.44 12.34
N TYR A 435 -34.50 -4.26 12.00
CA TYR A 435 -33.40 -3.62 12.72
C TYR A 435 -33.78 -3.19 14.15
N PRO A 436 -34.97 -2.58 14.40
CA PRO A 436 -35.41 -2.26 15.75
C PRO A 436 -35.51 -3.49 16.67
N GLU A 437 -36.12 -4.60 16.21
CA GLU A 437 -36.22 -5.83 16.99
C GLU A 437 -34.83 -6.36 17.37
N LYS A 438 -33.88 -6.29 16.43
CA LYS A 438 -32.49 -6.70 16.66
C LYS A 438 -31.83 -5.85 17.74
N LEU A 439 -31.99 -4.52 17.71
CA LEU A 439 -31.43 -3.63 18.73
C LEU A 439 -32.01 -3.92 20.11
N THR A 440 -33.33 -4.07 20.22
CA THR A 440 -33.98 -4.43 21.49
C THR A 440 -33.41 -5.73 22.07
N LYS A 441 -33.28 -6.77 21.24
CA LYS A 441 -32.69 -8.06 21.66
C LYS A 441 -31.24 -7.93 22.10
N ILE A 442 -30.42 -7.14 21.40
CA ILE A 442 -29.03 -6.88 21.80
C ILE A 442 -29.00 -6.22 23.18
N VAL A 443 -29.79 -5.17 23.40
CA VAL A 443 -29.83 -4.45 24.68
C VAL A 443 -30.33 -5.34 25.82
N GLU A 444 -31.34 -6.18 25.58
CA GLU A 444 -31.85 -7.13 26.58
C GLU A 444 -30.79 -8.17 26.96
N ASP A 445 -30.09 -8.74 25.98
CA ASP A 445 -29.01 -9.69 26.21
C ASP A 445 -27.84 -9.04 26.97
N VAL A 446 -27.45 -7.83 26.57
CA VAL A 446 -26.42 -7.05 27.28
C VAL A 446 -26.81 -6.79 28.72
N LYS A 447 -28.05 -6.35 28.99
CA LYS A 447 -28.54 -6.14 30.37
C LYS A 447 -28.49 -7.43 31.17
N SER A 448 -28.98 -8.53 30.61
CA SER A 448 -28.97 -9.84 31.26
C SER A 448 -27.55 -10.29 31.62
N VAL A 449 -26.62 -10.25 30.66
CA VAL A 449 -25.22 -10.63 30.89
C VAL A 449 -24.55 -9.67 31.88
N HIS A 450 -24.82 -8.37 31.77
CA HIS A 450 -24.24 -7.36 32.65
C HIS A 450 -24.67 -7.53 34.11
N THR A 451 -25.90 -7.97 34.39
CA THR A 451 -26.35 -8.24 35.77
C THR A 451 -25.51 -9.30 36.49
N SER A 452 -24.87 -10.20 35.74
CA SER A 452 -23.96 -11.21 36.30
C SER A 452 -22.52 -10.71 36.51
N GLY A 453 -22.23 -9.45 36.20
CA GLY A 453 -20.90 -8.84 36.29
C GLY A 453 -19.93 -9.26 35.18
N ARG A 454 -20.39 -10.00 34.17
CA ARG A 454 -19.56 -10.44 33.04
C ARG A 454 -19.24 -9.26 32.11
N PRO A 455 -17.96 -9.09 31.68
CA PRO A 455 -17.59 -8.06 30.71
C PRO A 455 -18.13 -8.40 29.32
N ILE A 456 -18.44 -7.36 28.55
CA ILE A 456 -19.10 -7.47 27.24
C ILE A 456 -18.33 -6.62 26.23
N LEU A 457 -18.11 -7.18 25.04
CA LEU A 457 -17.56 -6.47 23.88
C LEU A 457 -18.56 -6.61 22.73
N ILE A 458 -19.02 -5.48 22.18
CA ILE A 458 -19.97 -5.44 21.07
C ILE A 458 -19.24 -4.94 19.82
N GLY A 459 -19.22 -5.75 18.77
CA GLY A 459 -18.66 -5.37 17.47
C GLY A 459 -19.74 -4.83 16.53
N THR A 460 -19.57 -3.60 16.06
CA THR A 460 -20.43 -2.98 15.04
C THR A 460 -19.66 -2.80 13.73
N ARG A 461 -20.35 -2.43 12.65
CA ARG A 461 -19.74 -2.22 11.32
C ARG A 461 -19.49 -0.75 10.98
N SER A 462 -20.09 0.18 11.71
CA SER A 462 -19.99 1.61 11.47
C SER A 462 -20.17 2.37 12.78
N ILE A 463 -19.70 3.62 12.82
CA ILE A 463 -19.83 4.52 13.97
C ILE A 463 -21.31 4.75 14.29
N ASP A 464 -22.14 5.04 13.28
CA ASP A 464 -23.58 5.26 13.45
C ASP A 464 -24.27 4.10 14.18
N LYS A 465 -23.88 2.86 13.87
CA LYS A 465 -24.46 1.66 14.53
C LYS A 465 -23.96 1.47 15.96
N SER A 466 -22.80 2.02 16.28
CA SER A 466 -22.31 2.08 17.67
C SER A 466 -23.04 3.14 18.45
N GLU A 467 -23.44 4.25 17.84
CA GLU A 467 -24.20 5.33 18.49
C GLU A 467 -25.68 4.95 18.67
N ASP A 468 -26.24 4.15 17.76
CA ASP A 468 -27.58 3.57 17.88
C ASP A 468 -27.75 2.63 19.10
N LEU A 469 -26.66 2.02 19.58
CA LEU A 469 -26.61 0.99 20.63
C LEU A 469 -26.27 1.60 22.00
#